data_AF-A0A381W971-F1
#
_entry.id   AF-A0A381W971-F1
#
_cell.length_a   1.000
_cell.length_b   1.000
_cell.length_c   1.000
_cell.angle_alpha   90.00
_cell.angle_beta   90.00
_cell.angle_gamma   90.00
#
_symmetry.space_group_name_H-M   'P 1'
#
loop_
_entity.id
_entity.type
_entity.pdbx_description
1 polymer ?
#
loop_
_entity_poly.entity_id
_entity_poly.type
_entity_poly.pdbx_seq_one_letter_code
_entity_poly.pdbx_strand_id
1 'polypeptide(L)'
;SKGNNELELESEGAGEMIRFLDLSNAVSGGTLELSTKFQGDNLSYHDSEIHLSNFTLKEAPLLVDVFSLISPTGLLEQLLGDGVFYDEGYVKVTVAGKRYTIHEASAVGFSSGIVFSGWIDLDRNELDIKGSVAPAYILSRLVRWIPILGTILTGTDKGGLIALDFRLTGSIDDPEKSSNPLSLAPGILRDVFRFEWLNYFRSDNSTKKED
;
A
#
# COMPACT_ATOMS: atom_id res chain seq x y z
N SER A 1 29.96 -9.06 -21.78
CA SER A 1 28.65 -8.41 -21.99
C SER A 1 28.25 -7.85 -20.64
N LYS A 2 28.09 -6.54 -20.47
CA LYS A 2 27.59 -5.97 -19.20
C LYS A 2 26.13 -6.40 -19.08
N GLY A 3 25.85 -7.34 -18.18
CA GLY A 3 24.49 -7.83 -17.97
C GLY A 3 23.61 -6.68 -17.50
N ASN A 4 22.39 -6.61 -18.01
CA ASN A 4 21.40 -5.68 -17.47
C ASN A 4 21.17 -6.09 -16.01
N ASN A 5 21.54 -5.22 -15.07
CA ASN A 5 21.23 -5.38 -13.64
C ASN A 5 19.76 -5.06 -13.35
N GLU A 6 18.90 -5.21 -14.34
CA GLU A 6 17.50 -4.80 -14.32
C GLU A 6 16.66 -5.97 -14.80
N LEU A 7 15.55 -6.20 -14.11
CA LEU A 7 14.55 -7.21 -14.42
C LEU A 7 13.19 -6.52 -14.47
N GLU A 8 12.52 -6.70 -15.59
CA GLU A 8 11.12 -6.32 -15.77
C GLU A 8 10.29 -7.59 -15.91
N LEU A 9 9.15 -7.63 -15.24
CA LEU A 9 8.24 -8.76 -15.26
C LEU A 9 6.80 -8.26 -15.25
N GLU A 10 6.00 -8.83 -16.14
CA GLU A 10 4.56 -8.62 -16.18
C GLU A 10 3.84 -9.96 -15.96
N SER A 11 2.69 -9.92 -15.28
CA SER A 11 1.86 -11.09 -15.06
C SER A 11 0.38 -10.74 -15.06
N GLU A 12 -0.42 -11.55 -15.75
CA GLU A 12 -1.89 -11.48 -15.69
C GLU A 12 -2.48 -12.18 -14.45
N GLY A 13 -1.65 -12.85 -13.66
CA GLY A 13 -2.02 -13.56 -12.44
C GLY A 13 -1.15 -13.13 -11.26
N ALA A 14 -1.38 -11.92 -10.75
CA ALA A 14 -0.57 -11.33 -9.70
C ALA A 14 -0.58 -12.17 -8.42
N GLY A 15 -1.76 -12.58 -7.95
CA GLY A 15 -1.89 -13.43 -6.76
C GLY A 15 -1.19 -14.78 -6.93
N GLU A 16 -1.27 -15.39 -8.10
CA GLU A 16 -0.58 -16.64 -8.43
C GLU A 16 0.93 -16.46 -8.43
N MET A 17 1.42 -15.37 -9.01
CA MET A 17 2.84 -15.05 -9.07
C MET A 17 3.43 -14.77 -7.69
N ILE A 18 2.77 -13.94 -6.88
CA ILE A 18 3.19 -13.62 -5.52
C ILE A 18 3.26 -14.88 -4.65
N ARG A 19 2.29 -15.79 -4.81
CA ARG A 19 2.28 -17.09 -4.12
C ARG A 19 3.37 -18.03 -4.62
N PHE A 20 3.60 -18.08 -5.94
CA PHE A 20 4.68 -18.88 -6.52
C PHE A 20 6.06 -18.46 -6.01
N LEU A 21 6.25 -17.16 -5.75
CA LEU A 21 7.47 -16.60 -5.17
C LEU A 21 7.54 -16.71 -3.64
N ASP A 22 6.54 -17.33 -3.00
CA ASP A 22 6.42 -17.49 -1.54
C ASP A 22 6.47 -16.14 -0.78
N LEU A 23 5.97 -15.07 -1.40
CA LEU A 23 5.98 -13.73 -0.82
C LEU A 23 4.77 -13.46 0.07
N SER A 24 3.59 -13.92 -0.37
CA SER A 24 2.34 -13.74 0.39
C SER A 24 1.22 -14.63 -0.16
N ASN A 25 0.31 -15.04 0.72
CA ASN A 25 -0.96 -15.65 0.34
C ASN A 25 -2.13 -14.65 0.34
N ALA A 26 -1.89 -13.41 0.77
CA ALA A 26 -2.94 -12.43 1.01
C ALA A 26 -3.49 -11.76 -0.26
N VAL A 27 -2.82 -11.95 -1.41
CA VAL A 27 -3.20 -11.34 -2.69
C VAL A 27 -3.80 -12.41 -3.59
N SER A 28 -4.93 -12.09 -4.22
CA SER A 28 -5.61 -12.97 -5.19
C SER A 28 -6.08 -12.20 -6.42
N GLY A 29 -6.03 -12.87 -7.58
CA GLY A 29 -6.32 -12.27 -8.88
C GLY A 29 -5.38 -11.11 -9.23
N GLY A 30 -5.84 -10.27 -10.16
CA GLY A 30 -5.17 -9.03 -10.57
C GLY A 30 -3.97 -9.23 -11.51
N THR A 31 -3.45 -8.11 -12.00
CA THR A 31 -2.23 -8.04 -12.82
C THR A 31 -1.09 -7.45 -12.01
N LEU A 32 0.14 -7.80 -12.39
CA LEU A 32 1.37 -7.36 -11.72
C LEU A 32 2.37 -6.87 -12.75
N GLU A 33 2.96 -5.72 -12.46
CA GLU A 33 4.17 -5.22 -13.14
C GLU A 33 5.26 -5.05 -12.07
N LEU A 34 6.43 -5.63 -12.31
CA LEU A 34 7.58 -5.58 -11.41
C LEU A 34 8.78 -5.04 -12.19
N SER A 35 9.38 -3.97 -11.67
CA SER A 35 10.69 -3.50 -12.09
C SER A 35 11.67 -3.68 -10.94
N THR A 36 12.80 -4.34 -11.19
CA THR A 36 13.82 -4.64 -10.18
C THR A 36 15.19 -4.23 -10.68
N LYS A 37 15.96 -3.55 -9.83
CA LYS A 37 17.34 -3.16 -10.08
C LYS A 37 18.26 -3.81 -9.05
N PHE A 38 19.13 -4.70 -9.51
CA PHE A 38 20.09 -5.42 -8.68
C PHE A 38 21.32 -4.57 -8.35
N GLN A 39 21.80 -4.70 -7.12
CA GLN A 39 23.01 -4.05 -6.64
C GLN A 39 24.23 -4.92 -6.99
N GLY A 40 24.74 -4.73 -8.21
CA GLY A 40 25.81 -5.55 -8.76
C GLY A 40 25.30 -6.94 -9.16
N ASP A 41 26.13 -7.97 -8.97
CA ASP A 41 25.79 -9.35 -9.37
C ASP A 41 25.02 -10.13 -8.28
N ASN A 42 24.72 -9.50 -7.13
CA ASN A 42 24.05 -10.15 -6.01
C ASN A 42 22.54 -9.96 -6.09
N LEU A 43 21.82 -11.03 -6.45
CA LEU A 43 20.36 -11.00 -6.59
C LEU A 43 19.62 -10.78 -5.27
N SER A 44 20.26 -11.01 -4.12
CA SER A 44 19.66 -10.75 -2.80
C SER A 44 19.65 -9.27 -2.40
N TYR A 45 20.27 -8.39 -3.19
CA TYR A 45 20.30 -6.96 -2.93
C TYR A 45 19.74 -6.24 -4.14
N HIS A 46 18.56 -5.66 -3.99
CA HIS A 46 17.88 -5.02 -5.09
C HIS A 46 16.86 -4.00 -4.62
N ASP A 47 16.56 -3.07 -5.50
CA ASP A 47 15.47 -2.12 -5.36
C ASP A 47 14.36 -2.56 -6.33
N SER A 48 13.14 -2.70 -5.85
CA SER A 48 12.00 -3.13 -6.64
C SER A 48 10.83 -2.16 -6.53
N GLU A 49 10.16 -1.95 -7.66
CA GLU A 49 8.87 -1.29 -7.76
C GLU A 49 7.85 -2.28 -8.30
N ILE A 50 6.71 -2.39 -7.62
CA ILE A 50 5.65 -3.34 -7.94
C ILE A 50 4.36 -2.55 -8.12
N HIS A 51 3.71 -2.75 -9.26
CA HIS A 51 2.36 -2.27 -9.52
C HIS A 51 1.41 -3.45 -9.56
N LEU A 52 0.24 -3.27 -8.96
CA LEU A 52 -0.83 -4.25 -8.93
C LEU A 52 -2.11 -3.59 -9.40
N SER A 53 -2.87 -4.26 -10.25
CA SER A 53 -4.19 -3.76 -10.68
C SER A 53 -5.26 -4.82 -10.52
N ASN A 54 -6.47 -4.39 -10.14
CA ASN A 54 -7.67 -5.22 -10.01
C ASN A 54 -7.47 -6.49 -9.15
N PHE A 55 -6.86 -6.34 -7.98
CA PHE A 55 -6.54 -7.44 -7.07
C PHE A 55 -7.45 -7.44 -5.85
N THR A 56 -7.55 -8.59 -5.18
CA THR A 56 -8.28 -8.72 -3.92
C THR A 56 -7.31 -9.08 -2.80
N LEU A 57 -7.33 -8.29 -1.73
CA LEU A 57 -6.67 -8.62 -0.48
C LEU A 57 -7.59 -9.47 0.40
N LYS A 58 -7.12 -10.64 0.77
CA LYS A 58 -7.84 -11.59 1.64
C LYS A 58 -6.87 -12.13 2.68
N GLU A 59 -7.37 -12.63 3.80
CA GLU A 59 -6.53 -13.41 4.73
C GLU A 59 -5.23 -12.69 5.11
N ALA A 60 -5.34 -11.40 5.43
CA ALA A 60 -4.23 -10.58 5.90
C ALA A 60 -4.41 -10.34 7.40
N PRO A 61 -3.94 -11.24 8.30
CA PRO A 61 -4.17 -11.14 9.75
C PRO A 61 -3.78 -9.77 10.31
N LEU A 62 -2.67 -9.22 9.81
CA LEU A 62 -2.18 -7.89 10.17
C LEU A 62 -3.21 -6.78 9.84
N LEU A 63 -3.95 -6.91 8.73
CA LEU A 63 -5.01 -5.98 8.34
C LEU A 63 -6.35 -6.28 9.02
N VAL A 64 -6.64 -7.55 9.31
CA VAL A 64 -7.82 -7.97 10.10
C VAL A 64 -7.80 -7.29 11.46
N ASP A 65 -6.65 -7.30 12.13
CA ASP A 65 -6.49 -6.67 13.44
C ASP A 65 -6.62 -5.15 13.36
N VAL A 66 -6.05 -4.51 12.32
CA VAL A 66 -6.20 -3.07 12.09
C VAL A 66 -7.66 -2.70 11.83
N PHE A 67 -8.38 -3.45 10.98
CA PHE A 67 -9.77 -3.17 10.63
C PHE A 67 -10.76 -3.48 11.77
N SER A 68 -10.43 -4.43 12.66
CA SER A 68 -11.23 -4.74 13.85
C SER A 68 -11.33 -3.58 14.85
N LEU A 69 -10.35 -2.68 14.84
CA LEU A 69 -10.30 -1.52 15.75
C LEU A 69 -11.24 -0.37 15.32
N ILE A 70 -11.78 -0.43 14.11
CA ILE A 70 -12.44 0.69 13.44
C ILE A 70 -13.96 0.56 13.45
N SER A 71 -14.46 -0.68 13.33
CA SER A 71 -15.63 -1.05 12.51
C SER A 71 -16.91 -0.21 12.69
N PRO A 72 -17.28 0.58 11.65
CA PRO A 72 -18.67 0.92 11.35
C PRO A 72 -19.05 0.58 9.89
N THR A 73 -18.11 0.13 9.04
CA THR A 73 -18.24 0.12 7.56
C THR A 73 -18.23 -1.26 6.91
N GLY A 74 -18.19 -2.37 7.66
CA GLY A 74 -18.28 -3.72 7.07
C GLY A 74 -16.97 -4.24 6.43
N LEU A 75 -15.87 -3.48 6.53
CA LEU A 75 -14.60 -3.80 5.87
C LEU A 75 -13.93 -5.06 6.44
N LEU A 76 -14.07 -5.28 7.75
CA LEU A 76 -13.60 -6.48 8.42
C LEU A 76 -14.35 -7.72 7.90
N GLU A 77 -15.67 -7.61 7.78
CA GLU A 77 -16.55 -8.67 7.28
C GLU A 77 -16.22 -9.01 5.82
N GLN A 78 -15.88 -8.03 4.99
CA GLN A 78 -15.37 -8.26 3.63
C GLN A 78 -14.04 -9.00 3.65
N LEU A 79 -13.06 -8.52 4.44
CA LEU A 79 -11.74 -9.15 4.51
C LEU A 79 -11.78 -10.60 5.03
N LEU A 80 -12.68 -10.89 5.97
CA LEU A 80 -12.93 -12.23 6.51
C LEU A 80 -13.78 -13.11 5.59
N GLY A 81 -14.56 -12.50 4.69
CA GLY A 81 -15.36 -13.17 3.67
C GLY A 81 -14.57 -13.37 2.37
N ASP A 82 -15.00 -12.69 1.31
CA ASP A 82 -14.43 -12.83 -0.03
C ASP A 82 -13.15 -11.99 -0.26
N GLY A 83 -12.78 -11.14 0.71
CA GLY A 83 -11.67 -10.20 0.62
C GLY A 83 -12.11 -8.77 0.31
N VAL A 84 -11.14 -7.86 0.28
CA VAL A 84 -11.31 -6.45 -0.07
C VAL A 84 -10.70 -6.21 -1.45
N PHE A 85 -11.52 -5.78 -2.40
CA PHE A 85 -11.08 -5.45 -3.75
C PHE A 85 -10.40 -4.08 -3.81
N TYR A 86 -9.28 -4.02 -4.52
CA TYR A 86 -8.51 -2.81 -4.80
C TYR A 86 -8.30 -2.66 -6.31
N ASP A 87 -8.57 -1.46 -6.81
CA ASP A 87 -8.38 -1.12 -8.20
C ASP A 87 -6.88 -1.06 -8.52
N GLU A 88 -6.08 -0.47 -7.62
CA GLU A 88 -4.67 -0.20 -7.83
C GLU A 88 -3.85 -0.39 -6.56
N GLY A 89 -2.60 -0.82 -6.73
CA GLY A 89 -1.63 -1.03 -5.67
C GLY A 89 -0.22 -0.70 -6.14
N TYR A 90 0.59 -0.16 -5.24
CA TYR A 90 1.98 0.19 -5.51
C TYR A 90 2.85 -0.17 -4.33
N VAL A 91 4.06 -0.67 -4.59
CA VAL A 91 5.09 -0.92 -3.58
C VAL A 91 6.45 -0.51 -4.12
N LYS A 92 7.18 0.31 -3.35
CA LYS A 92 8.60 0.60 -3.53
C LYS A 92 9.38 0.03 -2.36
N VAL A 93 10.26 -0.93 -2.65
CA VAL A 93 10.96 -1.72 -1.63
C VAL A 93 12.44 -1.88 -1.95
N THR A 94 13.30 -1.71 -0.94
CA THR A 94 14.69 -2.18 -1.00
C THR A 94 14.79 -3.50 -0.27
N VAL A 95 15.33 -4.51 -0.95
CA VAL A 95 15.62 -5.83 -0.39
C VAL A 95 17.13 -5.93 -0.15
N ALA A 96 17.49 -6.32 1.07
CA ALA A 96 18.86 -6.58 1.48
C ALA A 96 18.90 -7.92 2.23
N GLY A 97 19.18 -9.00 1.51
CA GLY A 97 19.06 -10.36 2.05
C GLY A 97 17.59 -10.68 2.35
N LYS A 98 17.27 -10.89 3.63
CA LYS A 98 15.89 -11.12 4.09
C LYS A 98 15.25 -9.93 4.79
N ARG A 99 15.86 -8.75 4.64
CA ARG A 99 15.31 -7.49 5.14
C ARG A 99 14.67 -6.73 3.99
N TYR A 100 13.38 -6.43 4.14
CA TYR A 100 12.56 -5.68 3.22
C TYR A 100 12.32 -4.30 3.83
N THR A 101 12.86 -3.26 3.22
CA THR A 101 12.59 -1.87 3.62
C THR A 101 11.57 -1.29 2.65
N ILE A 102 10.34 -1.14 3.14
CA ILE A 102 9.20 -0.66 2.37
C ILE A 102 9.18 0.86 2.50
N HIS A 103 9.61 1.54 1.44
CA HIS A 103 9.64 3.01 1.40
C HIS A 103 8.24 3.57 1.21
N GLU A 104 7.51 2.96 0.30
CA GLU A 104 6.14 3.35 -0.07
C GLU A 104 5.34 2.09 -0.36
N ALA A 105 4.16 1.97 0.22
CA ALA A 105 3.18 0.98 -0.19
C ALA A 105 1.78 1.59 -0.12
N SER A 106 0.96 1.31 -1.13
CA SER A 106 -0.43 1.74 -1.17
C SER A 106 -1.33 0.72 -1.85
N ALA A 107 -2.59 0.71 -1.45
CA ALA A 107 -3.66 0.06 -2.18
C ALA A 107 -4.90 0.95 -2.12
N VAL A 108 -5.52 1.22 -3.28
CA VAL A 108 -6.67 2.12 -3.42
C VAL A 108 -7.78 1.40 -4.16
N GLY A 109 -8.95 1.34 -3.52
CA GLY A 109 -10.16 0.75 -4.07
C GLY A 109 -11.34 1.71 -3.97
N PHE A 110 -12.53 1.29 -4.39
CA PHE A 110 -13.74 2.11 -4.32
C PHE A 110 -14.15 2.52 -2.89
N SER A 111 -14.00 1.61 -1.92
CA SER A 111 -14.49 1.81 -0.54
C SER A 111 -13.43 2.45 0.37
N SER A 112 -12.18 2.04 0.22
CA SER A 112 -11.07 2.39 1.12
C SER A 112 -9.76 2.47 0.36
N GLY A 113 -8.78 3.11 0.99
CA GLY A 113 -7.40 2.85 0.66
C GLY A 113 -6.51 2.84 1.89
N ILE A 114 -5.37 2.22 1.71
CA ILE A 114 -4.36 2.00 2.73
C ILE A 114 -3.03 2.49 2.18
N VAL A 115 -2.24 3.09 3.06
CA VAL A 115 -0.85 3.48 2.79
C VAL A 115 0.02 3.08 3.96
N PHE A 116 1.21 2.57 3.70
CA PHE A 116 2.15 2.19 4.76
C PHE A 116 3.60 2.24 4.30
N SER A 117 4.49 2.22 5.29
CA SER A 117 5.95 2.19 5.13
C SER A 117 6.56 1.52 6.36
N GLY A 118 7.81 1.09 6.26
CA GLY A 118 8.51 0.48 7.38
C GLY A 118 9.48 -0.59 6.92
N TRP A 119 9.66 -1.63 7.74
CA TRP A 119 10.52 -2.75 7.38
C TRP A 119 10.03 -4.07 7.97
N ILE A 120 10.45 -5.15 7.32
CA ILE A 120 10.25 -6.53 7.72
C ILE A 120 11.62 -7.21 7.66
N ASP A 121 11.98 -7.97 8.68
CA ASP A 121 13.23 -8.71 8.79
C ASP A 121 12.93 -10.18 9.09
N LEU A 122 12.96 -11.02 8.04
CA LEU A 122 12.58 -12.43 8.18
C LEU A 122 13.65 -13.27 8.90
N ASP A 123 14.90 -12.80 8.99
CA ASP A 123 15.92 -13.49 9.77
C ASP A 123 15.71 -13.30 11.27
N ARG A 124 15.21 -12.12 11.67
CA ARG A 124 14.86 -11.81 13.07
C ARG A 124 13.42 -12.14 13.43
N ASN A 125 12.58 -12.46 12.45
CA ASN A 125 11.15 -12.59 12.61
C ASN A 125 10.51 -11.33 13.21
N GLU A 126 10.98 -10.15 12.77
CA GLU A 126 10.56 -8.85 13.31
C GLU A 126 10.04 -7.90 12.23
N LEU A 127 9.15 -7.00 12.61
CA LEU A 127 8.67 -5.91 11.77
C LEU A 127 8.53 -4.58 12.54
N ASP A 128 8.54 -3.48 11.79
CA ASP A 128 8.08 -2.16 12.24
C ASP A 128 7.41 -1.47 11.05
N ILE A 129 6.08 -1.52 11.03
CA ILE A 129 5.25 -0.98 9.96
C ILE A 129 4.36 0.12 10.55
N LYS A 130 4.34 1.27 9.90
CA LYS A 130 3.41 2.35 10.19
C LYS A 130 2.58 2.65 8.95
N GLY A 131 1.31 2.94 9.14
CA GLY A 131 0.44 3.25 8.03
C GLY A 131 -0.84 3.94 8.46
N SER A 132 -1.65 4.24 7.45
CA SER A 132 -2.96 4.84 7.63
C SER A 132 -3.97 4.14 6.72
N VAL A 133 -5.18 3.93 7.21
CA VAL A 133 -6.34 3.55 6.40
C VAL A 133 -7.37 4.69 6.41
N ALA A 134 -7.96 4.96 5.26
CA ALA A 134 -9.03 5.94 5.11
C ALA A 134 -10.06 5.49 4.07
N PRO A 135 -11.30 5.96 4.16
CA PRO A 135 -12.26 5.82 3.08
C PRO A 135 -11.73 6.42 1.76
N ALA A 136 -11.97 5.74 0.63
CA ALA A 136 -11.38 6.13 -0.65
C ALA A 136 -11.86 7.49 -1.18
N TYR A 137 -13.05 7.93 -0.77
CA TYR A 137 -13.55 9.28 -1.08
C TYR A 137 -12.66 10.39 -0.47
N ILE A 138 -11.87 10.08 0.57
CA ILE A 138 -10.87 10.99 1.13
C ILE A 138 -9.64 11.02 0.24
N LEU A 139 -9.14 9.85 -0.18
CA LEU A 139 -7.94 9.74 -1.01
C LEU A 139 -8.13 10.44 -2.37
N SER A 140 -9.25 10.21 -3.05
CA SER A 140 -9.61 10.87 -4.32
C SER A 140 -9.81 12.39 -4.21
N ARG A 141 -10.06 12.93 -3.00
CA ARG A 141 -10.11 14.37 -2.75
C ARG A 141 -8.73 14.97 -2.52
N LEU A 142 -7.78 14.18 -2.01
CA LEU A 142 -6.43 14.64 -1.71
C LEU A 142 -5.48 14.57 -2.92
N VAL A 143 -5.69 13.64 -3.85
CA VAL A 143 -4.96 13.60 -5.15
C VAL A 143 -5.22 14.85 -6.00
N ARG A 144 -6.37 15.53 -5.81
CA ARG A 144 -6.70 16.80 -6.49
C ARG A 144 -6.01 18.04 -5.88
N TRP A 145 -5.23 17.90 -4.81
CA TRP A 145 -4.94 19.01 -3.90
C TRP A 145 -3.50 19.55 -3.91
N ILE A 146 -2.79 19.43 -5.03
CA ILE A 146 -1.56 20.22 -5.27
C ILE A 146 -1.57 20.71 -6.73
N PRO A 147 -1.60 22.04 -7.06
CA PRO A 147 -1.51 23.24 -6.21
C PRO A 147 -2.47 24.38 -6.62
N ILE A 148 -3.60 24.57 -5.94
CA ILE A 148 -4.17 25.92 -5.73
C ILE A 148 -4.75 25.94 -4.31
N LEU A 149 -4.04 26.56 -3.38
CA LEU A 149 -4.62 26.91 -2.09
C LEU A 149 -5.75 27.89 -2.33
N GLY A 150 -6.95 27.56 -1.87
CA GLY A 150 -8.07 28.48 -2.01
C GLY A 150 -9.37 27.95 -1.45
N THR A 151 -9.42 27.74 -0.13
CA THR A 151 -10.65 27.58 0.68
C THR A 151 -11.27 26.17 0.68
N ILE A 152 -11.94 25.86 1.78
CA ILE A 152 -12.62 24.59 2.11
C ILE A 152 -11.73 23.55 2.82
N LEU A 153 -11.29 23.91 4.02
CA LEU A 153 -11.32 23.01 5.19
C LEU A 153 -11.88 23.74 6.42
N THR A 154 -12.85 24.63 6.21
CA THR A 154 -13.69 25.10 7.32
C THR A 154 -14.80 24.09 7.49
N GLY A 155 -14.71 23.33 8.57
CA GLY A 155 -15.67 22.31 8.95
C GLY A 155 -17.08 22.85 9.02
N THR A 156 -17.92 22.33 8.12
CA THR A 156 -19.38 22.31 8.10
C THR A 156 -19.67 21.50 6.84
N ASP A 157 -19.74 20.17 6.91
CA ASP A 157 -20.88 19.43 7.42
C ASP A 157 -20.46 18.10 8.07
N LYS A 158 -20.70 17.96 9.37
CA LYS A 158 -21.06 16.75 10.15
C LYS A 158 -20.52 15.34 9.78
N GLY A 159 -19.42 15.20 9.03
CA GLY A 159 -18.75 13.94 8.73
C GLY A 159 -17.25 14.16 8.81
N GLY A 160 -16.69 14.07 10.03
CA GLY A 160 -15.27 14.30 10.28
C GLY A 160 -14.39 13.46 9.37
N LEU A 161 -13.24 14.01 8.98
CA LEU A 161 -12.17 13.26 8.33
C LEU A 161 -11.63 12.23 9.34
N ILE A 162 -12.05 10.97 9.21
CA ILE A 162 -11.53 9.87 10.04
C ILE A 162 -10.56 9.09 9.15
N ALA A 163 -9.27 9.36 9.33
CA ALA A 163 -8.19 8.47 8.93
C ALA A 163 -7.66 7.80 10.19
N LEU A 164 -7.26 6.54 10.10
CA LEU A 164 -6.76 5.79 11.25
C LEU A 164 -5.33 5.38 11.01
N ASP A 165 -4.46 5.92 11.86
CA ASP A 165 -3.06 5.57 11.90
C ASP A 165 -2.88 4.30 12.74
N PHE A 166 -2.14 3.36 12.18
CA PHE A 166 -1.76 2.11 12.84
C PHE A 166 -0.24 1.97 12.85
N ARG A 167 0.26 1.26 13.85
CA ARG A 167 1.63 0.79 13.89
C ARG A 167 1.67 -0.65 14.40
N LEU A 168 2.45 -1.46 13.71
CA LEU A 168 2.76 -2.85 14.03
C LEU A 168 4.25 -2.94 14.31
N THR A 169 4.64 -3.50 15.46
CA THR A 169 6.04 -3.67 15.86
C THR A 169 6.28 -5.02 16.51
N GLY A 170 7.51 -5.54 16.50
CA GLY A 170 7.85 -6.79 17.19
C GLY A 170 7.70 -8.00 16.29
N SER A 171 7.24 -9.14 16.82
CA SER A 171 7.22 -10.41 16.07
C SER A 171 6.27 -10.35 14.87
N ILE A 172 6.67 -10.94 13.73
CA ILE A 172 5.79 -11.03 12.55
C ILE A 172 4.56 -11.89 12.85
N ASP A 173 4.71 -12.95 13.66
CA ASP A 173 3.64 -13.90 13.99
C ASP A 173 2.61 -13.32 14.98
N ASP A 174 3.06 -12.45 15.88
CA ASP A 174 2.20 -11.76 16.86
C ASP A 174 2.76 -10.35 17.17
N PRO A 175 2.51 -9.36 16.30
CA PRO A 175 3.06 -8.04 16.48
C PRO A 175 2.34 -7.28 17.58
N GLU A 176 3.11 -6.51 18.34
CA GLU A 176 2.59 -5.46 19.21
C GLU A 176 1.86 -4.42 18.35
N LYS A 177 0.63 -4.12 18.76
CA LYS A 177 -0.28 -3.26 18.02
C LYS A 177 -0.47 -1.96 18.79
N SER A 178 -0.26 -0.85 18.12
CA SER A 178 -0.71 0.45 18.62
C SER A 178 -1.52 1.16 17.54
N SER A 179 -2.65 1.72 17.95
CA SER A 179 -3.46 2.59 17.13
C SER A 179 -3.63 3.92 17.85
N ASN A 180 -3.64 5.01 17.10
CA ASN A 180 -3.97 6.30 17.66
C ASN A 180 -5.17 6.87 16.89
N PRO A 181 -6.38 6.84 17.48
CA PRO A 181 -7.57 7.39 16.84
C PRO A 181 -7.58 8.94 16.75
N LEU A 182 -6.57 9.64 17.31
CA LEU A 182 -6.29 11.07 17.08
C LEU A 182 -5.33 11.18 15.88
N SER A 183 -5.59 11.93 14.79
CA SER A 183 -6.04 13.32 14.71
C SER A 183 -6.45 13.67 13.28
N LEU A 184 -7.34 14.67 13.13
CA LEU A 184 -7.42 15.57 11.98
C LEU A 184 -5.98 15.92 11.53
N ALA A 185 -5.55 15.42 10.38
CA ALA A 185 -4.14 15.26 9.96
C ALA A 185 -3.18 16.41 10.36
N PRO A 186 -1.99 16.08 10.92
CA PRO A 186 -0.76 16.41 10.19
C PRO A 186 0.41 15.43 10.44
N GLY A 187 0.80 14.66 9.43
CA GLY A 187 2.00 13.81 9.49
C GLY A 187 2.08 12.85 8.32
N ILE A 188 1.57 11.62 8.53
CA ILE A 188 1.71 10.50 7.57
C ILE A 188 1.03 10.80 6.25
N LEU A 189 -0.23 11.27 6.25
CA LEU A 189 -0.90 11.65 4.99
C LEU A 189 -0.16 12.78 4.26
N ARG A 190 0.43 13.75 4.97
CA ARG A 190 1.20 14.84 4.34
C ARG A 190 2.46 14.32 3.64
N ASP A 191 3.10 13.31 4.21
CA ASP A 191 4.27 12.66 3.62
C ASP A 191 3.83 11.72 2.46
N VAL A 192 2.63 11.12 2.58
CA VAL A 192 1.96 10.36 1.50
C VAL A 192 1.73 11.17 0.23
N PHE A 193 1.52 12.48 0.37
CA PHE A 193 1.37 13.39 -0.77
C PHE A 193 2.68 13.84 -1.44
N ARG A 194 3.84 13.38 -0.96
CA ARG A 194 5.15 13.60 -1.60
C ARG A 194 5.67 12.37 -2.36
N PHE A 195 4.95 11.27 -2.29
CA PHE A 195 5.37 9.97 -2.81
C PHE A 195 5.15 9.82 -4.31
N GLU A 196 5.94 8.93 -4.92
CA GLU A 196 6.03 8.76 -6.37
C GLU A 196 4.79 8.08 -6.97
N TRP A 197 4.08 7.23 -6.20
CA TRP A 197 2.84 6.57 -6.64
C TRP A 197 1.81 7.56 -7.19
N LEU A 198 1.68 8.77 -6.62
CA LEU A 198 0.73 9.79 -7.11
C LEU A 198 0.95 10.18 -8.57
N ASN A 199 2.19 10.13 -9.06
CA ASN A 199 2.50 10.47 -10.45
C ASN A 199 2.05 9.34 -11.41
N TYR A 200 2.08 8.09 -10.94
CA TYR A 200 1.59 6.93 -11.70
C TYR A 200 0.09 7.05 -12.04
N PHE A 201 -0.76 7.38 -11.06
CA PHE A 201 -2.20 7.62 -11.29
C PHE A 201 -2.48 8.80 -12.24
N ARG A 202 -1.53 9.75 -12.35
CA ARG A 202 -1.66 10.90 -13.24
C ARG A 202 -1.29 10.54 -14.68
N SER A 203 -0.33 9.65 -14.91
CA SER A 203 0.03 9.25 -16.28
C SER A 203 -1.10 8.46 -16.92
N ASP A 204 -1.75 7.55 -16.17
CA ASP A 204 -2.82 6.70 -16.72
C ASP A 204 -4.13 7.47 -17.00
N ASN A 205 -4.37 8.59 -16.32
CA ASN A 205 -5.49 9.48 -16.65
C ASN A 205 -5.19 10.46 -17.81
N SER A 206 -3.93 10.62 -18.20
CA SER A 206 -3.54 11.51 -19.31
C SER A 206 -3.68 10.87 -20.69
N THR A 207 -3.79 9.54 -20.76
CA THR A 207 -3.94 8.77 -22.00
C THR A 207 -5.40 8.56 -22.43
N LYS A 208 -6.39 9.00 -21.64
CA LYS A 208 -7.84 8.87 -21.96
C LYS A 208 -8.51 10.15 -22.46
N LYS A 209 -7.76 11.09 -23.03
CA LYS A 209 -8.32 12.25 -23.75
C LYS A 209 -7.62 12.47 -25.08
N GLU A 210 -7.92 11.60 -26.03
CA GLU A 210 -8.01 11.91 -27.45
C GLU A 210 -8.65 10.69 -28.11
N ASP A 211 -9.98 10.77 -28.30
CA ASP A 211 -10.73 10.27 -29.45
C ASP A 211 -12.23 10.61 -29.28
#